data_AF-A0AAW3YSZ9-F1
#
_entry.id   AF-A0AAW3YSZ9-F1
#
_cell.length_a   1.000
_cell.length_b   1.000
_cell.length_c   1.000
_cell.angle_alpha   90.00
_cell.angle_beta   90.00
_cell.angle_gamma   90.00
#
_symmetry.space_group_name_H-M   'P 1'
#
loop_
_entity.id
_entity.type
_entity.pdbx_description
1 polymer ?
#
loop_
_entity_poly.entity_id
_entity_poly.type
_entity_poly.pdbx_seq_one_letter_code
_entity_poly.pdbx_strand_id
1 'polypeptide(L)'
;QITKLLNDWYQSMLKQQLVKAKQLKEYIDSEINNVKENQNLLLYYSLLDFRYKALTDWVSINENSFDEMDNFTTPADDFLAYYYHFFKAFHSTLTSNYTEASEHYEKAKKLLIHIPDPIEHAEFNYRMGYFYYQIYKQVIALDYIKLAKEEFSKHEGYEINVALCDNFIGLCCIDLKHFELAEESFNKA
;
A
#
# COMPACT_ATOMS: atom_id res chain seq x y z
N GLN A 1 -16.56 -8.64 -14.87
CA GLN A 1 -15.57 -9.73 -15.04
C GLN A 1 -14.15 -9.21 -14.81
N ILE A 2 -13.73 -8.15 -15.51
CA ILE A 2 -12.41 -7.52 -15.32
C ILE A 2 -12.20 -6.85 -13.94
N THR A 3 -13.22 -6.21 -13.36
CA THR A 3 -13.12 -5.63 -12.00
C THR A 3 -12.78 -6.68 -10.95
N LYS A 4 -13.32 -7.90 -11.07
CA LYS A 4 -12.98 -9.00 -10.17
C LYS A 4 -11.51 -9.41 -10.31
N LEU A 5 -11.01 -9.47 -11.55
CA LEU A 5 -9.61 -9.78 -11.81
C LEU A 5 -8.67 -8.71 -11.23
N LEU A 6 -9.02 -7.43 -11.35
CA LEU A 6 -8.27 -6.33 -10.72
C LEU A 6 -8.24 -6.47 -9.19
N ASN A 7 -9.39 -6.80 -8.57
CA ASN A 7 -9.46 -7.04 -7.13
C ASN A 7 -8.63 -8.26 -6.72
N ASP A 8 -8.72 -9.38 -7.46
CA ASP A 8 -7.94 -10.59 -7.20
C ASP A 8 -6.43 -10.33 -7.35
N TRP A 9 -6.06 -9.49 -8.32
CA TRP A 9 -4.70 -9.05 -8.55
C TRP A 9 -4.19 -8.22 -7.38
N TYR A 10 -4.94 -7.21 -6.94
CA TYR A 10 -4.58 -6.40 -5.80
C TYR A 10 -4.46 -7.23 -4.51
N GLN A 11 -5.40 -8.14 -4.26
CA GLN A 11 -5.34 -9.05 -3.11
C GLN A 11 -4.09 -9.94 -3.14
N SER A 12 -3.64 -10.39 -4.32
CA SER A 12 -2.38 -11.12 -4.43
C SER A 12 -1.15 -10.26 -4.10
N MET A 13 -1.19 -8.95 -4.38
CA MET A 13 -0.14 -8.01 -3.96
C MET A 13 -0.14 -7.80 -2.45
N LEU A 14 -1.33 -7.63 -1.85
CA LEU A 14 -1.48 -7.46 -0.39
C LEU A 14 -0.93 -8.66 0.37
N LYS A 15 -1.15 -9.89 -0.14
CA LYS A 15 -0.60 -11.14 0.39
C LYS A 15 0.87 -11.41 0.01
N GLN A 16 1.54 -10.49 -0.68
CA GLN A 16 2.93 -10.65 -1.11
C GLN A 16 3.15 -11.86 -2.05
N GLN A 17 2.11 -12.31 -2.77
CA GLN A 17 2.15 -13.47 -3.66
C GLN A 17 2.70 -13.10 -5.05
N LEU A 18 3.99 -12.75 -5.14
CA LEU A 18 4.61 -12.18 -6.34
C LEU A 18 4.39 -12.98 -7.63
N VAL A 19 4.49 -14.31 -7.56
CA VAL A 19 4.28 -15.19 -8.72
C VAL A 19 2.85 -15.09 -9.24
N LYS A 20 1.87 -15.12 -8.33
CA LYS A 20 0.44 -15.00 -8.67
C LYS A 20 0.11 -13.59 -9.18
N ALA A 21 0.67 -12.57 -8.53
CA ALA A 21 0.50 -11.19 -8.95
C ALA A 21 1.03 -10.95 -10.37
N LYS A 22 2.19 -11.54 -10.71
CA LYS A 22 2.73 -11.49 -12.07
C LYS A 22 1.82 -12.18 -13.09
N GLN A 23 1.36 -13.39 -12.79
CA GLN A 23 0.45 -14.14 -13.68
C GLN A 23 -0.87 -13.38 -13.94
N LEU A 24 -1.45 -12.80 -12.89
CA LEU A 24 -2.67 -11.99 -13.01
C LEU A 24 -2.41 -10.72 -13.82
N LYS A 25 -1.27 -10.05 -13.63
CA LYS A 25 -0.89 -8.89 -14.45
C LYS A 25 -0.84 -9.24 -15.93
N GLU A 26 -0.10 -10.28 -16.31
CA GLU A 26 0.06 -10.71 -17.71
C GLU A 26 -1.30 -10.97 -18.38
N TYR A 27 -2.24 -11.58 -17.65
CA TYR A 27 -3.59 -11.82 -18.14
C TYR A 27 -4.46 -10.55 -18.21
N ILE A 28 -4.36 -9.66 -17.22
CA ILE A 28 -5.10 -8.40 -17.23
C ILE A 28 -4.63 -7.51 -18.38
N ASP A 29 -3.32 -7.43 -18.62
CA ASP A 29 -2.73 -6.63 -19.70
C ASP A 29 -3.22 -7.09 -21.09
N SER A 30 -3.51 -8.39 -21.28
CA SER A 30 -4.09 -8.89 -22.54
C SER A 30 -5.58 -8.51 -22.72
N GLU A 31 -6.30 -8.30 -21.63
CA GLU A 31 -7.75 -8.01 -21.65
C GLU A 31 -8.07 -6.51 -21.56
N ILE A 32 -7.21 -5.71 -20.91
CA ILE A 32 -7.50 -4.31 -20.56
C ILE A 32 -7.72 -3.42 -21.79
N ASN A 33 -7.09 -3.75 -22.93
CA ASN A 33 -7.26 -3.04 -24.19
C ASN A 33 -8.70 -3.07 -24.71
N ASN A 34 -9.49 -4.08 -24.30
CA ASN A 34 -10.89 -4.24 -24.72
C ASN A 34 -11.86 -3.39 -23.88
N VAL A 35 -11.40 -2.68 -22.85
CA VAL A 35 -12.25 -1.96 -21.88
C VAL A 35 -11.86 -0.48 -21.74
N LYS A 36 -11.14 0.06 -22.73
CA LYS A 36 -10.57 1.43 -22.77
C LYS A 36 -11.57 2.57 -22.62
N GLU A 37 -12.85 2.34 -22.87
CA GLU A 37 -13.86 3.39 -22.79
C GLU A 37 -14.25 3.73 -21.33
N ASN A 38 -13.98 2.83 -20.38
CA ASN A 38 -14.31 3.06 -18.98
C ASN A 38 -13.15 3.71 -18.22
N GLN A 39 -13.23 5.03 -18.06
CA GLN A 39 -12.21 5.84 -17.38
C GLN A 39 -11.96 5.42 -15.93
N ASN A 40 -13.00 5.03 -15.18
CA ASN A 40 -12.83 4.59 -13.79
C ASN A 40 -12.10 3.25 -13.72
N LEU A 41 -12.37 2.34 -14.66
CA LEU A 41 -11.66 1.07 -14.71
C LEU A 41 -10.21 1.25 -15.12
N LEU A 42 -9.93 2.14 -16.08
CA LEU A 42 -8.57 2.50 -16.47
C LEU A 42 -7.82 3.11 -15.29
N LEU A 43 -8.40 4.09 -14.59
CA LEU A 43 -7.80 4.67 -13.39
C LEU A 43 -7.51 3.59 -12.35
N TYR A 44 -8.45 2.67 -12.09
CA TYR A 44 -8.23 1.61 -11.12
C TYR A 44 -7.10 0.67 -11.54
N TYR A 45 -7.05 0.28 -12.81
CA TYR A 45 -5.94 -0.50 -13.35
C TYR A 45 -4.61 0.23 -13.21
N SER A 46 -4.51 1.50 -13.62
CA SER A 46 -3.27 2.29 -13.54
C SER A 46 -2.79 2.41 -12.09
N LEU A 47 -3.70 2.67 -11.14
CA LEU A 47 -3.40 2.69 -9.71
C LEU A 47 -2.79 1.37 -9.21
N LEU A 48 -3.38 0.24 -9.60
CA LEU A 48 -2.87 -1.09 -9.25
C LEU A 48 -1.55 -1.42 -9.94
N ASP A 49 -1.33 -0.95 -11.17
CA ASP A 49 -0.07 -1.12 -11.89
C ASP A 49 1.09 -0.37 -11.22
N PHE A 50 0.85 0.87 -10.77
CA PHE A 50 1.80 1.58 -9.92
C PHE A 50 2.11 0.80 -8.64
N ARG A 51 1.07 0.30 -7.95
CA ARG A 51 1.24 -0.46 -6.71
C ARG A 51 2.02 -1.77 -6.94
N TYR A 52 1.82 -2.42 -8.08
CA TYR A 52 2.57 -3.60 -8.50
C TYR A 52 4.03 -3.25 -8.80
N LYS A 53 4.29 -2.18 -9.55
CA LYS A 53 5.65 -1.70 -9.82
C LYS A 53 6.40 -1.35 -8.52
N ALA A 54 5.74 -0.68 -7.58
CA ALA A 54 6.29 -0.41 -6.26
C ALA A 54 6.53 -1.68 -5.42
N LEU A 55 5.84 -2.78 -5.70
CA LEU A 55 6.07 -4.09 -5.06
C LEU A 55 7.29 -4.81 -5.64
N THR A 56 7.43 -4.80 -6.96
CA THR A 56 8.40 -5.64 -7.67
C THR A 56 9.68 -4.92 -8.07
N ASP A 57 9.63 -3.60 -8.20
CA ASP A 57 10.73 -2.76 -8.71
C ASP A 57 10.66 -1.37 -8.07
N TRP A 58 10.65 -1.31 -6.74
CA TRP A 58 10.50 -0.06 -5.99
C TRP A 58 11.61 0.96 -6.27
N VAL A 59 12.80 0.51 -6.63
CA VAL A 59 13.96 1.37 -6.97
C VAL A 59 13.74 2.16 -8.26
N SER A 60 12.84 1.72 -9.12
CA SER A 60 12.48 2.42 -10.35
C SER A 60 11.47 3.56 -10.14
N ILE A 61 10.88 3.66 -8.93
CA ILE A 61 9.91 4.69 -8.59
C ILE A 61 10.62 6.05 -8.45
N ASN A 62 10.12 7.03 -9.17
CA ASN A 62 10.62 8.40 -9.20
C ASN A 62 9.45 9.40 -9.20
N GLU A 63 9.75 10.70 -9.20
CA GLU A 63 8.76 11.79 -9.14
C GLU A 63 7.64 11.66 -10.18
N ASN A 64 7.96 11.18 -11.38
CA ASN A 64 7.00 11.09 -12.49
C ASN A 64 6.21 9.77 -12.52
N SER A 65 6.47 8.85 -11.58
CA SER A 65 5.89 7.49 -11.60
C SER A 65 4.39 7.45 -11.29
N PHE A 66 3.78 8.58 -10.94
CA PHE A 66 2.35 8.70 -10.66
C PHE A 66 1.63 9.67 -11.62
N ASP A 67 2.35 10.31 -12.55
CA ASP A 67 1.81 11.36 -13.42
C ASP A 67 0.63 10.90 -14.28
N GLU A 68 0.63 9.62 -14.69
CA GLU A 68 -0.46 9.05 -15.48
C GLU A 68 -1.80 9.17 -14.75
N MET A 69 -1.82 8.86 -13.45
CA MET A 69 -3.03 8.85 -12.61
C MET A 69 -3.58 10.26 -12.41
N ASP A 70 -2.71 11.27 -12.39
CA ASP A 70 -3.11 12.68 -12.23
C ASP A 70 -3.86 13.22 -13.45
N ASN A 71 -3.81 12.54 -14.60
CA ASN A 71 -4.57 12.92 -15.80
C ASN A 71 -6.03 12.44 -15.77
N PHE A 72 -6.40 11.56 -14.84
CA PHE A 72 -7.77 11.07 -14.71
C PHE A 72 -8.60 12.00 -13.83
N THR A 73 -9.86 12.18 -14.20
CA THR A 73 -10.85 12.79 -13.30
C THR A 73 -11.08 11.82 -12.13
N THR A 74 -10.54 12.14 -10.96
CA THR A 74 -10.79 11.34 -9.75
C THR A 74 -12.27 11.47 -9.38
N PRO A 75 -13.00 10.35 -9.18
CA PRO A 75 -14.38 10.40 -8.68
C PRO A 75 -14.45 11.10 -7.32
N ALA A 76 -15.58 11.71 -7.02
CA ALA A 76 -15.81 12.28 -5.69
C ALA A 76 -16.28 11.17 -4.73
N ASP A 77 -15.62 11.07 -3.58
CA ASP A 77 -16.09 10.37 -2.38
C ASP A 77 -16.49 8.89 -2.59
N ASP A 78 -15.58 8.08 -3.16
CA ASP A 78 -15.74 6.63 -3.27
C ASP A 78 -14.43 5.85 -3.00
N PHE A 79 -14.47 4.53 -3.21
CA PHE A 79 -13.31 3.66 -3.04
C PHE A 79 -12.15 3.98 -4.00
N LEU A 80 -12.44 4.53 -5.19
CA LEU A 80 -11.42 4.86 -6.17
C LEU A 80 -10.70 6.15 -5.79
N ALA A 81 -11.44 7.11 -5.24
CA ALA A 81 -10.87 8.30 -4.61
C ALA A 81 -9.95 7.93 -3.43
N TYR A 82 -10.35 6.94 -2.62
CA TYR A 82 -9.48 6.38 -1.58
C TYR A 82 -8.17 5.87 -2.16
N TYR A 83 -8.20 4.96 -3.14
CA TYR A 83 -6.99 4.37 -3.71
C TYR A 83 -6.09 5.41 -4.41
N TYR A 84 -6.68 6.39 -5.09
CA TYR A 84 -5.94 7.50 -5.68
C TYR A 84 -5.13 8.25 -4.62
N HIS A 85 -5.78 8.72 -3.55
CA HIS A 85 -5.09 9.45 -2.50
C HIS A 85 -4.13 8.56 -1.71
N PHE A 86 -4.48 7.31 -1.46
CA PHE A 86 -3.63 6.37 -0.74
C PHE A 86 -2.33 6.08 -1.50
N PHE A 87 -2.41 5.79 -2.80
CA PHE A 87 -1.22 5.51 -3.59
C PHE A 87 -0.44 6.77 -3.96
N LYS A 88 -1.09 7.94 -4.11
CA LYS A 88 -0.38 9.22 -4.22
C LYS A 88 0.43 9.49 -2.95
N ALA A 89 -0.15 9.28 -1.76
CA ALA A 89 0.57 9.45 -0.51
C ALA A 89 1.76 8.48 -0.39
N PHE A 90 1.57 7.24 -0.82
CA PHE A 90 2.63 6.24 -0.85
C PHE A 90 3.76 6.64 -1.82
N HIS A 91 3.43 7.07 -3.04
CA HIS A 91 4.38 7.63 -4.01
C HIS A 91 5.17 8.80 -3.41
N SER A 92 4.48 9.80 -2.87
CA SER A 92 5.11 10.97 -2.24
C SER A 92 5.99 10.58 -1.05
N THR A 93 5.66 9.50 -0.32
CA THR A 93 6.54 8.97 0.74
C THR A 93 7.81 8.36 0.15
N LEU A 94 7.70 7.56 -0.93
CA LEU A 94 8.85 6.95 -1.61
C LEU A 94 9.78 7.99 -2.25
N THR A 95 9.23 9.12 -2.72
CA THR A 95 9.99 10.22 -3.33
C THR A 95 10.38 11.31 -2.32
N SER A 96 10.20 11.07 -1.03
CA SER A 96 10.53 12.00 0.06
C SER A 96 9.78 13.35 0.06
N ASN A 97 8.68 13.46 -0.69
CA ASN A 97 7.76 14.60 -0.60
C ASN A 97 6.79 14.43 0.57
N TYR A 98 7.29 14.56 1.81
CA TYR A 98 6.52 14.25 3.01
C TYR A 98 5.36 15.20 3.28
N THR A 99 5.40 16.43 2.77
CA THR A 99 4.28 17.38 2.86
C THR A 99 3.09 16.86 2.05
N GLU A 100 3.31 16.53 0.78
CA GLU A 100 2.27 15.97 -0.10
C GLU A 100 1.78 14.61 0.44
N ALA A 101 2.70 13.76 0.89
CA ALA A 101 2.35 12.49 1.51
C ALA A 101 1.37 12.67 2.68
N SER A 102 1.66 13.61 3.58
CA SER A 102 0.79 13.91 4.72
C SER A 102 -0.60 14.37 4.28
N GLU A 103 -0.69 15.28 3.30
CA GLU A 103 -1.97 15.80 2.81
C GLU A 103 -2.83 14.70 2.19
N HIS A 104 -2.21 13.83 1.40
CA HIS A 104 -2.91 12.73 0.73
C HIS A 104 -3.29 11.59 1.68
N TYR A 105 -2.47 11.27 2.68
CA TYR A 105 -2.87 10.31 3.72
C TYR A 105 -4.07 10.81 4.53
N GLU A 106 -4.16 12.10 4.85
CA GLU A 106 -5.34 12.66 5.53
C GLU A 106 -6.61 12.56 4.69
N LYS A 107 -6.52 12.76 3.37
CA LYS A 107 -7.65 12.55 2.45
C LYS A 107 -8.03 11.07 2.38
N ALA A 108 -7.06 10.18 2.20
CA ALA A 108 -7.30 8.74 2.15
C ALA A 108 -7.93 8.22 3.47
N LYS A 109 -7.47 8.70 4.62
CA LYS A 109 -8.02 8.33 5.93
C LYS A 109 -9.51 8.64 6.06
N LYS A 110 -9.97 9.80 5.55
CA LYS A 110 -11.39 10.17 5.55
C LYS A 110 -12.23 9.27 4.65
N LEU A 111 -11.65 8.82 3.54
CA LEU A 111 -12.30 7.96 2.55
C LEU A 111 -12.25 6.47 2.92
N LEU A 112 -11.49 6.09 3.95
CA LEU A 112 -11.38 4.71 4.43
C LEU A 112 -12.75 4.11 4.84
N ILE A 113 -13.74 4.96 5.14
CA ILE A 113 -15.14 4.56 5.38
C ILE A 113 -15.79 3.83 4.18
N HIS A 114 -15.30 4.06 2.96
CA HIS A 114 -15.77 3.40 1.75
C HIS A 114 -15.12 2.03 1.51
N ILE A 115 -14.19 1.63 2.38
CA ILE A 115 -13.44 0.39 2.25
C ILE A 115 -13.89 -0.59 3.35
N PRO A 116 -14.68 -1.62 3.02
CA PRO A 116 -15.15 -2.59 4.01
C PRO A 116 -14.12 -3.66 4.37
N ASP A 117 -13.10 -3.87 3.53
CA ASP A 117 -12.10 -4.93 3.71
C ASP A 117 -11.11 -4.57 4.84
N PRO A 118 -11.07 -5.32 5.96
CA PRO A 118 -10.15 -5.03 7.05
C PRO A 118 -8.68 -5.21 6.66
N ILE A 119 -8.36 -6.01 5.64
CA ILE A 119 -6.99 -6.14 5.16
C ILE A 119 -6.49 -4.82 4.58
N GLU A 120 -7.35 -4.08 3.87
CA GLU A 120 -6.96 -2.78 3.32
C GLU A 120 -6.76 -1.74 4.44
N HIS A 121 -7.48 -1.86 5.56
CA HIS A 121 -7.21 -1.04 6.75
C HIS A 121 -5.86 -1.39 7.37
N ALA A 122 -5.49 -2.67 7.37
CA ALA A 122 -4.18 -3.12 7.83
C ALA A 122 -3.05 -2.60 6.93
N GLU A 123 -3.21 -2.67 5.60
CA GLU A 123 -2.27 -2.09 4.63
C GLU A 123 -2.17 -0.57 4.80
N PHE A 124 -3.30 0.13 4.99
CA PHE A 124 -3.31 1.56 5.28
C PHE A 124 -2.47 1.88 6.53
N ASN A 125 -2.71 1.16 7.62
CA ASN A 125 -1.95 1.32 8.86
C ASN A 125 -0.46 1.01 8.66
N TYR A 126 -0.11 -0.03 7.89
CA TYR A 126 1.28 -0.34 7.57
C TYR A 126 1.98 0.82 6.85
N ARG A 127 1.32 1.41 5.84
CA ARG A 127 1.84 2.55 5.09
C ARG A 127 1.91 3.83 5.91
N MET A 128 0.95 4.09 6.80
CA MET A 128 1.03 5.18 7.77
C MET A 128 2.22 4.99 8.72
N GLY A 129 2.45 3.76 9.19
CA GLY A 129 3.62 3.40 9.98
C GLY A 129 4.93 3.72 9.24
N TYR A 130 5.03 3.30 7.98
CA TYR A 130 6.15 3.65 7.09
C TYR A 130 6.35 5.17 6.96
N PHE A 131 5.28 5.91 6.69
CA PHE A 131 5.35 7.37 6.59
C PHE A 131 5.86 8.02 7.87
N TYR A 132 5.31 7.67 9.03
CA TYR A 132 5.74 8.24 10.31
C TYR A 132 7.18 7.88 10.68
N TYR A 133 7.64 6.70 10.28
CA TYR A 133 9.04 6.32 10.42
C TYR A 133 9.96 7.21 9.58
N GLN A 134 9.62 7.46 8.31
CA GLN A 134 10.43 8.32 7.42
C GLN A 134 10.58 9.76 7.95
N ILE A 135 9.61 10.25 8.71
CA ILE A 135 9.66 11.58 9.35
C ILE A 135 10.12 11.54 10.81
N TYR A 136 10.81 10.48 11.23
CA TYR A 136 11.40 10.29 12.55
C TYR A 136 10.39 10.43 13.72
N LYS A 137 9.19 9.87 13.53
CA LYS A 137 8.15 9.76 14.56
C LYS A 137 7.93 8.29 14.94
N GLN A 138 8.98 7.62 15.43
CA GLN A 138 9.02 6.18 15.69
C GLN A 138 7.92 5.69 16.62
N VAL A 139 7.57 6.45 17.67
CA VAL A 139 6.50 6.06 18.60
C VAL A 139 5.15 5.97 17.88
N ILE A 140 4.83 6.96 17.03
CA ILE A 140 3.61 6.97 16.24
C ILE A 140 3.66 5.88 15.16
N ALA A 141 4.83 5.68 14.53
CA ALA A 141 5.03 4.61 13.57
C ALA A 141 4.72 3.23 14.20
N LEU A 142 5.22 2.97 15.41
CA LEU A 142 4.95 1.75 16.16
C LEU A 142 3.47 1.54 16.45
N ASP A 143 2.72 2.59 16.79
CA ASP A 143 1.28 2.48 17.05
C ASP A 143 0.54 1.99 15.80
N TYR A 144 0.83 2.57 14.63
CA TYR A 144 0.22 2.15 13.36
C TYR A 144 0.66 0.74 12.94
N ILE A 145 1.94 0.40 13.06
CA ILE A 145 2.44 -0.93 12.70
C ILE A 145 1.84 -2.02 13.59
N LYS A 146 1.62 -1.75 14.89
CA LYS A 146 0.95 -2.69 15.77
C LYS A 146 -0.50 -2.95 15.36
N LEU A 147 -1.23 -1.91 14.96
CA LEU A 147 -2.60 -2.05 14.43
C LEU A 147 -2.61 -2.90 13.15
N ALA A 148 -1.68 -2.65 12.23
CA ALA A 148 -1.53 -3.45 11.01
C ALA A 148 -1.23 -4.92 11.34
N LYS A 149 -0.26 -5.17 12.22
CA LYS A 149 0.12 -6.52 12.65
C LYS A 149 -1.04 -7.27 13.30
N GLU A 150 -1.75 -6.61 14.20
CA GLU A 150 -2.90 -7.21 14.91
C GLU A 150 -3.92 -7.73 13.90
N GLU A 151 -4.24 -6.91 12.89
CA GLU A 151 -5.22 -7.29 11.88
C GLU A 151 -4.67 -8.39 10.97
N PHE A 152 -3.47 -8.25 10.39
CA PHE A 152 -2.88 -9.30 9.54
C PHE A 152 -2.80 -10.67 10.23
N SER A 153 -2.53 -10.70 11.54
CA SER A 153 -2.44 -11.94 12.33
C SER A 153 -3.77 -12.71 12.44
N LYS A 154 -4.91 -12.08 12.11
CA LYS A 154 -6.24 -12.71 12.16
C LYS A 154 -6.58 -13.47 10.87
N HIS A 155 -5.80 -13.31 9.80
CA HIS A 155 -6.14 -13.79 8.46
C HIS A 155 -5.07 -14.72 7.88
N GLU A 156 -5.49 -15.86 7.34
CA GLU A 156 -4.59 -16.83 6.70
C GLU A 156 -3.99 -16.28 5.39
N GLY A 157 -2.70 -16.54 5.18
CA GLY A 157 -1.98 -16.12 3.97
C GLY A 157 -1.39 -14.70 4.05
N TYR A 158 -1.33 -14.10 5.24
CA TYR A 158 -0.70 -12.81 5.52
C TYR A 158 0.51 -12.94 6.47
N GLU A 159 1.09 -14.13 6.59
CA GLU A 159 2.22 -14.42 7.48
C GLU A 159 3.44 -13.56 7.12
N ILE A 160 3.66 -13.30 5.82
CA ILE A 160 4.71 -12.39 5.35
C ILE A 160 4.45 -10.96 5.85
N ASN A 161 3.20 -10.50 5.86
CA ASN A 161 2.86 -9.16 6.34
C ASN A 161 3.07 -9.03 7.85
N VAL A 162 2.79 -10.08 8.62
CA VAL A 162 3.10 -10.15 10.05
C VAL A 162 4.61 -10.04 10.28
N ALA A 163 5.41 -10.82 9.54
CA ALA A 163 6.87 -10.76 9.58
C ALA A 163 7.41 -9.38 9.19
N LEU A 164 6.84 -8.74 8.16
CA LEU A 164 7.19 -7.37 7.76
C LEU A 164 6.89 -6.36 8.88
N CYS A 165 5.78 -6.51 9.60
CA CYS A 165 5.48 -5.67 10.76
C CYS A 165 6.48 -5.89 11.90
N ASP A 166 6.89 -7.13 12.17
CA ASP A 166 7.91 -7.44 13.18
C ASP A 166 9.28 -6.84 12.83
N ASN A 167 9.70 -6.97 11.57
CA ASN A 167 10.90 -6.31 11.07
C ASN A 167 10.83 -4.79 11.28
N PHE A 168 9.69 -4.18 10.94
CA PHE A 168 9.48 -2.75 11.10
C PHE A 168 9.55 -2.31 12.58
N ILE A 169 8.95 -3.08 13.49
CA ILE A 169 9.03 -2.81 14.93
C ILE A 169 10.50 -2.87 15.37
N GLY A 170 11.26 -3.85 14.90
CA GLY A 170 12.70 -3.95 15.14
C GLY A 170 13.47 -2.71 14.70
N LEU A 171 13.21 -2.19 13.50
CA LEU A 171 13.80 -0.95 12.99
C LEU A 171 13.48 0.25 13.88
N CYS A 172 12.22 0.40 14.30
CA CYS A 172 11.85 1.47 15.24
C CYS A 172 12.56 1.33 16.59
N CYS A 173 12.74 0.10 17.09
CA CYS A 173 13.46 -0.15 18.33
C CYS A 173 14.95 0.21 18.23
N ILE A 174 15.59 -0.02 17.08
CA ILE A 174 16.98 0.44 16.83
C ILE A 174 17.07 1.96 16.98
N ASP A 175 16.20 2.70 16.30
CA ASP A 175 16.19 4.17 16.32
C ASP A 175 15.98 4.72 17.74
N LEU A 176 15.16 4.04 18.53
CA LEU A 176 14.89 4.35 19.94
C LEU A 176 15.95 3.80 20.90
N LYS A 177 17.00 3.12 20.41
CA LYS A 177 18.08 2.49 21.17
C LYS A 177 17.64 1.36 22.12
N HIS A 178 16.51 0.72 21.81
CA HIS A 178 16.02 -0.47 22.49
C HIS A 178 16.52 -1.75 21.79
N PHE A 179 17.84 -1.98 21.85
CA PHE A 179 18.49 -3.03 21.05
C PHE A 179 18.02 -4.45 21.36
N GLU A 180 17.72 -4.76 22.63
CA GLU A 180 17.21 -6.08 23.02
C GLU A 180 15.83 -6.35 22.41
N LEU A 181 14.93 -5.36 22.41
CA LEU A 181 13.60 -5.47 21.80
C LEU A 181 13.70 -5.52 20.26
N ALA A 182 14.69 -4.85 19.69
CA ALA A 182 14.95 -4.93 18.25
C ALA A 182 15.35 -6.36 17.85
N GLU A 183 16.28 -6.98 18.58
CA GLU A 183 16.72 -8.36 18.35
C GLU A 183 15.56 -9.35 18.50
N GLU A 184 14.72 -9.22 19.54
CA GLU A 184 13.54 -10.06 19.70
C GLU A 184 12.59 -9.95 18.50
N SER A 185 12.40 -8.73 17.98
CA SER A 185 11.51 -8.47 16.84
C SER A 185 12.07 -9.08 15.55
N PHE A 186 13.36 -8.94 15.28
CA PHE A 186 13.98 -9.56 14.10
C PHE A 186 14.01 -11.08 14.16
N ASN A 187 14.09 -11.68 15.35
CA ASN A 187 14.01 -13.13 15.50
C ASN A 187 12.60 -13.69 15.28
N LYS A 188 11.56 -12.85 15.36
CA LYS A 188 10.17 -13.22 15.05
C LYS A 188 9.81 -13.04 13.57
N ALA A 189 10.46 -12.09 12.89
CA ALA A 189 10.26 -11.78 11.48
C ALA A 189 10.81 -12.89 10.57
#